data_AF-A0A7S4ME29-F1
#
_entry.id   AF-A0A7S4ME29-F1
#
_cell.length_a   1.000
_cell.length_b   1.000
_cell.length_c   1.000
_cell.angle_alpha   90.00
_cell.angle_beta   90.00
_cell.angle_gamma   90.00
#
_symmetry.space_group_name_H-M   'P 1'
#
loop_
_entity.id
_entity.type
_entity.pdbx_description
1 polymer ?
#
loop_
_entity_poly.entity_id
_entity_poly.type
_entity_poly.pdbx_seq_one_letter_code
_entity_poly.pdbx_strand_id
1 'polypeptide(L)'
;ETFEDFFNLNDLTYDIIPFTGRSDYGPYLEAGIPAGGVETGAELIKDEEGRTKFGGLANAAYDPCYHQACDTIDNVNTEVFLQTSQSAAYALERFATTSDLRQLLSNLQK
;
A
#
# COMPACT_ATOMS: atom_id res chain seq x y z
N GLU A 1 10.27 3.43 -1.12
CA GLU A 1 11.40 2.48 -1.26
C GLU A 1 11.19 1.12 -0.61
N THR A 2 11.05 0.99 0.73
CA THR A 2 10.99 -0.37 1.36
C THR A 2 9.88 -1.28 0.84
N PHE A 3 8.68 -0.74 0.60
CA PHE A 3 7.61 -1.52 -0.03
C PHE A 3 7.93 -1.83 -1.50
N GLU A 4 8.43 -0.84 -2.25
CA GLU A 4 8.84 -1.02 -3.65
C GLU A 4 9.88 -2.13 -3.79
N ASP A 5 10.87 -2.22 -2.89
CA ASP A 5 11.83 -3.32 -2.83
C ASP A 5 11.11 -4.67 -2.74
N PHE A 6 10.13 -4.80 -1.84
CA PHE A 6 9.36 -6.03 -1.70
C PHE A 6 8.61 -6.38 -2.99
N PHE A 7 7.91 -5.42 -3.59
CA PHE A 7 7.15 -5.67 -4.81
C PHE A 7 8.09 -6.04 -5.99
N ASN A 8 9.20 -5.33 -6.15
CA ASN A 8 10.21 -5.62 -7.17
C ASN A 8 10.85 -7.01 -6.98
N LEU A 9 11.23 -7.38 -5.75
CA LEU A 9 11.84 -8.68 -5.45
C LEU A 9 10.91 -9.87 -5.71
N ASN A 10 9.60 -9.64 -5.70
CA ASN A 10 8.58 -10.67 -5.92
C ASN A 10 7.91 -10.56 -7.30
N ASP A 11 8.43 -9.71 -8.20
CA ASP A 11 7.85 -9.44 -9.52
C ASP A 11 6.37 -9.04 -9.47
N LEU A 12 5.98 -8.32 -8.41
CA LEU A 12 4.62 -7.85 -8.18
C LEU A 12 4.43 -6.42 -8.71
N THR A 13 3.28 -6.18 -9.31
CA THR A 13 2.93 -4.87 -9.87
C THR A 13 2.43 -3.92 -8.77
N TYR A 14 2.87 -2.66 -8.79
CA TYR A 14 2.44 -1.62 -7.85
C TYR A 14 2.40 -0.24 -8.53
N ASP A 15 1.78 0.73 -7.84
CA ASP A 15 1.86 2.15 -8.14
C ASP A 15 2.21 2.95 -6.89
N ILE A 16 2.84 4.11 -7.12
CA ILE A 16 3.08 5.10 -6.07
C ILE A 16 1.95 6.11 -6.11
N ILE A 17 1.29 6.29 -4.97
CA ILE A 17 0.24 7.28 -4.79
C ILE A 17 0.68 8.31 -3.74
N PRO A 18 0.24 9.57 -3.87
CA PRO A 18 0.60 10.60 -2.91
C PRO A 18 -0.11 10.37 -1.57
N PHE A 19 0.52 10.81 -0.48
CA PHE A 19 -0.19 10.96 0.78
C PHE A 19 -1.30 12.02 0.64
N THR A 20 -2.51 11.63 1.00
CA THR A 20 -3.71 12.48 0.92
C THR A 20 -4.16 12.98 2.29
N GLY A 21 -3.57 12.46 3.37
CA GLY A 21 -3.99 12.73 4.75
C GLY A 21 -5.24 11.96 5.17
N ARG A 22 -5.72 11.01 4.36
CA ARG A 22 -6.96 10.23 4.61
C ARG A 22 -6.71 8.91 5.34
N SER A 23 -5.69 8.83 6.20
CA SER A 23 -5.41 7.66 7.04
C SER A 23 -4.56 8.05 8.25
N ASP A 24 -4.31 7.10 9.15
CA ASP A 24 -3.66 7.31 10.45
C ASP A 24 -2.19 7.72 10.36
N TYR A 25 -1.56 7.63 9.17
CA TYR A 25 -0.21 8.16 8.96
C TYR A 25 -0.13 9.69 9.08
N GLY A 26 -1.26 10.41 8.93
CA GLY A 26 -1.29 11.88 8.88
C GLY A 26 -0.58 12.56 10.07
N PRO A 27 -1.00 12.28 11.32
CA PRO A 27 -0.35 12.85 12.51
C PRO A 27 1.14 12.52 12.65
N TYR A 28 1.61 11.38 12.15
CA TYR A 28 3.04 11.04 12.15
C TYR A 28 3.82 11.95 11.22
N LEU A 29 3.31 12.17 9.99
CA LEU A 29 3.92 13.08 9.03
C LEU A 29 3.97 14.52 9.57
N GLU A 30 2.89 14.99 10.20
CA GLU A 30 2.84 16.31 10.84
C GLU A 30 3.88 16.50 11.94
N ALA A 31 4.20 15.42 12.67
CA ALA A 31 5.24 15.39 13.69
C ALA A 31 6.67 15.19 13.14
N GLY A 32 6.84 15.10 11.81
CA GLY A 32 8.13 14.83 11.17
C GLY A 32 8.61 13.39 11.33
N ILE A 33 7.72 12.46 11.70
CA ILE A 33 8.02 11.03 11.79
C ILE A 33 7.80 10.41 10.40
N PRO A 34 8.83 9.75 9.82
CA PRO A 34 8.67 9.08 8.54
C PRO A 34 7.55 8.03 8.60
N ALA A 35 6.66 8.05 7.61
CA ALA A 35 5.57 7.10 7.48
C ALA A 35 5.46 6.58 6.04
N GLY A 36 4.83 5.41 5.88
CA GLY A 36 4.61 4.73 4.61
C GLY A 36 3.67 3.55 4.81
N GLY A 37 3.18 2.99 3.71
CA GLY A 37 2.25 1.86 3.77
C GLY A 37 1.87 1.36 2.39
N VAL A 38 0.91 0.44 2.38
CA VAL A 38 0.29 -0.12 1.17
C VAL A 38 -1.23 0.00 1.30
N GLU A 39 -1.90 0.26 0.18
CA GLU A 39 -3.36 0.16 0.04
C GLU A 39 -3.70 -0.45 -1.31
N THR A 40 -4.94 -0.93 -1.46
CA THR A 40 -5.43 -1.57 -2.69
C THR A 40 -6.45 -0.69 -3.44
N GLY A 41 -6.64 0.55 -2.98
CA GLY A 41 -7.69 1.45 -3.43
C GLY A 41 -9.02 1.23 -2.70
N ALA A 42 -9.88 2.25 -2.79
CA ALA A 42 -11.21 2.30 -2.17
C ALA A 42 -12.26 2.74 -3.21
N GLU A 43 -12.85 3.92 -3.06
CA GLU A 43 -13.96 4.42 -3.90
C GLU A 43 -13.55 4.86 -5.31
N LEU A 44 -12.26 5.05 -5.57
CA LEU A 44 -11.77 5.58 -6.84
C LEU A 44 -12.01 4.59 -7.99
N ILE A 45 -12.30 5.12 -9.17
CA ILE A 45 -12.57 4.32 -10.36
C ILE A 45 -11.26 3.86 -10.99
N LYS A 46 -11.10 2.55 -11.14
CA LYS A 46 -10.05 1.93 -11.94
C LYS A 46 -10.34 2.16 -13.43
N ASP A 47 -9.48 2.89 -14.12
CA ASP A 47 -9.61 3.10 -15.56
C ASP A 47 -9.06 1.92 -16.38
N GLU A 48 -9.03 2.06 -17.71
CA GLU A 48 -8.54 1.00 -18.60
C GLU A 48 -7.04 0.71 -18.43
N GLU A 49 -6.24 1.72 -18.07
CA GLU A 49 -4.81 1.54 -17.80
C GLU A 49 -4.64 0.75 -16.49
N GLY A 50 -5.35 1.16 -15.44
CA GLY A 50 -5.39 0.45 -14.17
C GLY A 50 -5.87 -0.99 -14.31
N ARG A 51 -6.87 -1.27 -15.16
CA ARG A 51 -7.27 -2.65 -15.48
C ARG A 51 -6.18 -3.41 -16.23
N THR A 52 -5.52 -2.78 -17.18
CA THR A 52 -4.42 -3.42 -17.93
C THR A 52 -3.28 -3.79 -17.00
N LYS A 53 -2.98 -2.93 -16.02
CA LYS A 53 -1.89 -3.10 -15.06
C LYS A 53 -2.22 -4.08 -13.92
N PHE A 54 -3.40 -3.97 -13.32
CA PHE A 54 -3.77 -4.70 -12.10
C PHE A 54 -4.87 -5.75 -12.30
N GLY A 55 -5.38 -5.91 -13.52
CA GLY A 55 -6.53 -6.76 -13.80
C GLY A 55 -7.84 -6.26 -13.19
N GLY A 56 -8.82 -7.16 -13.10
CA GLY A 56 -10.17 -6.84 -12.64
C GLY A 56 -11.02 -6.12 -13.69
N LEU A 57 -11.92 -5.25 -13.23
CA LEU A 57 -12.85 -4.51 -14.09
C LEU A 57 -12.42 -3.05 -14.24
N ALA A 58 -12.42 -2.55 -15.48
CA ALA A 58 -12.28 -1.13 -15.77
C ALA A 58 -13.62 -0.42 -15.55
N ASN A 59 -13.56 0.88 -15.31
CA ASN A 59 -14.70 1.75 -15.04
C ASN A 59 -15.53 1.31 -13.82
N ALA A 60 -14.90 0.62 -12.87
CA ALA A 60 -15.46 0.22 -11.59
C ALA A 60 -14.57 0.72 -10.44
N ALA A 61 -15.13 0.90 -9.26
CA ALA A 61 -14.35 1.25 -8.07
C ALA A 61 -13.34 0.14 -7.73
N TYR A 62 -12.19 0.48 -7.15
CA TYR A 62 -11.24 -0.51 -6.64
C TYR A 62 -11.89 -1.41 -5.58
N ASP A 63 -12.68 -0.82 -4.68
CA ASP A 63 -13.60 -1.51 -3.79
C ASP A 63 -15.03 -0.94 -3.94
N PRO A 64 -15.95 -1.67 -4.61
CA PRO A 64 -17.34 -1.24 -4.77
C PRO A 64 -18.15 -1.30 -3.46
N CYS A 65 -17.62 -1.95 -2.42
CA CYS A 65 -18.23 -2.07 -1.11
C CYS A 65 -17.63 -1.11 -0.07
N TYR A 66 -16.72 -0.20 -0.44
CA TYR A 66 -16.15 0.76 0.49
C TYR A 66 -17.24 1.53 1.27
N HIS A 67 -17.23 1.41 2.60
CA HIS A 67 -18.25 1.95 3.51
C HIS A 67 -19.70 1.49 3.25
N GLN A 68 -19.88 0.33 2.62
CA GLN A 68 -21.18 -0.30 2.38
C GLN A 68 -21.37 -1.54 3.25
N ALA A 69 -22.61 -1.99 3.40
CA ALA A 69 -22.93 -3.19 4.17
C ALA A 69 -22.33 -4.49 3.57
N CYS A 70 -21.90 -4.47 2.31
CA CYS A 70 -21.26 -5.60 1.66
C CYS A 70 -19.75 -5.71 1.93
N ASP A 71 -19.14 -4.74 2.65
CA ASP A 71 -17.76 -4.84 3.12
C ASP A 71 -17.65 -5.91 4.22
N THR A 72 -17.42 -7.13 3.77
CA THR A 72 -17.43 -8.36 4.55
C THR A 72 -16.28 -9.25 4.08
N ILE A 73 -16.08 -10.40 4.74
CA ILE A 73 -15.03 -11.35 4.34
C ILE A 73 -15.19 -11.86 2.89
N ASP A 74 -16.41 -11.83 2.36
CA ASP A 74 -16.71 -12.23 0.99
C ASP A 74 -16.23 -11.20 -0.05
N ASN A 75 -15.87 -9.98 0.37
CA ASN A 75 -15.35 -8.91 -0.48
C ASN A 75 -13.80 -8.79 -0.43
N VAL A 76 -13.11 -9.85 -0.03
CA VAL A 76 -11.64 -9.85 0.06
C VAL A 76 -11.01 -10.61 -1.09
N ASN A 77 -10.12 -9.96 -1.85
CA ASN A 77 -9.19 -10.67 -2.71
C ASN A 77 -8.07 -11.27 -1.86
N THR A 78 -8.11 -12.59 -1.64
CA THR A 78 -7.18 -13.28 -0.73
C THR A 78 -5.73 -13.29 -1.22
N GLU A 79 -5.50 -13.24 -2.53
CA GLU A 79 -4.15 -13.17 -3.09
C GLU A 79 -3.51 -11.81 -2.79
N VAL A 80 -4.22 -10.73 -3.08
CA VAL A 80 -3.74 -9.36 -2.81
C VAL A 80 -3.62 -9.12 -1.30
N PHE A 81 -4.54 -9.66 -0.50
CA PHE A 81 -4.44 -9.63 0.96
C PHE A 81 -3.15 -10.30 1.47
N LEU A 82 -2.78 -11.46 0.92
CA LEU A 82 -1.53 -12.13 1.28
C LEU A 82 -0.30 -11.31 0.88
N GLN A 83 -0.26 -10.81 -0.35
CA GLN A 83 0.85 -10.00 -0.87
C GLN A 83 1.07 -8.73 -0.03
N THR A 84 0.00 -8.00 0.28
CA THR A 84 0.07 -6.79 1.13
C THR A 84 0.42 -7.11 2.58
N SER A 85 -0.04 -8.24 3.12
CA SER A 85 0.37 -8.70 4.46
C SER A 85 1.86 -9.05 4.52
N GLN A 86 2.37 -9.72 3.48
CA GLN A 86 3.79 -10.06 3.37
C GLN A 86 4.67 -8.82 3.19
N SER A 87 4.21 -7.82 2.44
CA SER A 87 4.96 -6.56 2.27
C SER A 87 5.08 -5.79 3.59
N ALA A 88 4.02 -5.79 4.40
CA ALA A 88 4.06 -5.23 5.75
C ALA A 88 5.03 -5.99 6.66
N ALA A 89 5.01 -7.33 6.63
CA ALA A 89 5.95 -8.15 7.38
C ALA A 89 7.40 -7.89 6.97
N TYR A 90 7.67 -7.78 5.66
CA TYR A 90 8.99 -7.44 5.12
C TYR A 90 9.49 -6.08 5.62
N ALA A 91 8.63 -5.05 5.60
CA ALA A 91 8.97 -3.74 6.11
C ALA A 91 9.29 -3.76 7.62
N LEU A 92 8.47 -4.48 8.41
CA LEU A 92 8.69 -4.65 9.85
C LEU A 92 10.03 -5.32 10.15
N GLU A 93 10.32 -6.45 9.48
CA GLU A 93 11.58 -7.18 9.66
C GLU A 93 12.78 -6.29 9.30
N ARG A 94 12.73 -5.63 8.14
CA ARG A 94 13.80 -4.74 7.70
C ARG A 94 14.07 -3.63 8.71
N PHE A 95 13.03 -2.96 9.21
CA PHE A 95 13.21 -1.86 10.15
C PHE A 95 13.66 -2.34 11.54
N ALA A 96 13.16 -3.49 12.00
CA ALA A 96 13.54 -4.06 13.29
C ALA A 96 14.98 -4.58 13.33
N THR A 97 15.52 -5.00 12.18
CA THR A 97 16.87 -5.59 12.07
C THR A 97 17.93 -4.61 11.56
N THR A 98 17.54 -3.44 11.08
CA THR A 98 18.49 -2.39 10.66
C THR A 98 19.17 -1.79 11.87
N SER A 99 20.51 -1.87 11.92
CA SER A 99 21.32 -1.38 13.04
C SER A 99 21.26 0.14 13.24
N ASP A 100 21.10 0.91 12.15
CA ASP A 100 20.86 2.36 12.18
C ASP A 100 19.62 2.73 11.37
N LEU A 101 18.45 2.51 11.97
CA LEU A 101 17.16 2.83 11.36
C LEU A 101 17.03 4.34 11.04
N ARG A 102 17.61 5.22 11.86
CA ARG A 102 17.51 6.68 11.64
C ARG A 102 18.26 7.11 10.39
N GLN A 103 19.46 6.56 10.19
CA GLN A 103 20.25 6.81 8.98
C GLN A 103 19.55 6.26 7.74
N LEU A 104 18.97 5.05 7.83
CA LEU A 104 18.17 4.49 6.73
C LEU A 104 17.03 5.44 6.36
N LEU A 105 16.17 5.79 7.32
CA LEU A 105 15.01 6.65 7.07
C LEU A 105 15.38 8.05 6.55
N SER A 106 16.52 8.61 7.00
CA SER A 106 17.01 9.90 6.52
C SER A 106 17.49 9.87 5.06
N ASN A 107 17.92 8.71 4.58
CA ASN A 107 18.30 8.52 3.17
C ASN A 107 17.08 8.36 2.27
N LEU A 108 16.00 7.74 2.77
CA LEU A 108 14.74 7.56 2.04
C LEU A 108 13.94 8.86 1.82
N GLN A 109 14.28 9.93 2.55
CA GLN A 109 13.59 11.22 2.49
C GLN A 109 14.26 12.23 1.55
N LYS A 110 15.35 11.85 0.88
CA LYS A 110 16.08 12.70 -0.08
C LYS A 110 15.69 12.36 -1.50
#